data_AF-A0A2R6E2V4-F1
#
_entry.id   AF-A0A2R6E2V4-F1
#
_cell.length_a   1.000
_cell.length_b   1.000
_cell.length_c   1.000
_cell.angle_alpha   90.00
_cell.angle_beta   90.00
_cell.angle_gamma   90.00
#
_symmetry.space_group_name_H-M   'P 1'
#
loop_
_entity.id
_entity.type
_entity.pdbx_description
1 polymer ?
#
loop_
_entity_poly.entity_id
_entity_poly.type
_entity_poly.pdbx_seq_one_letter_code
_entity_poly.pdbx_strand_id
1 'polypeptide(L)'
;MARSFYSHIREAWKDPDDGRLAELQWQRKQEWRNQGAIERIERPTRLDRARSLGYKAKQGVVVARAAIRKGGARTQRFTAGRRSKRQGVTRITRRKNLQRVAEERATRVYPNLRV
;
A
#
# COMPACT_ATOMS: atom_id res chain seq x y z
N MET A 1 2.29 31.48 12.81
CA MET A 1 1.10 30.75 12.28
C MET A 1 0.96 29.44 13.04
N ALA A 2 -0.21 29.14 13.61
CA ALA A 2 -0.41 27.90 14.38
C ALA A 2 -0.39 26.67 13.46
N ARG A 3 0.29 25.60 13.87
CA ARG A 3 0.32 24.32 13.15
C ARG A 3 -1.01 23.60 13.34
N SER A 4 -1.55 23.03 12.27
CA SER A 4 -2.76 22.20 12.35
C SER A 4 -2.43 20.80 12.88
N PHE A 5 -3.39 20.13 13.51
CA PHE A 5 -3.24 18.73 13.92
C PHE A 5 -2.79 17.81 12.76
N TYR A 6 -3.30 18.03 11.55
CA TYR A 6 -2.90 17.28 10.36
C TYR A 6 -1.43 17.48 9.99
N SER A 7 -0.86 18.65 10.28
CA SER A 7 0.55 18.93 10.01
C SER A 7 1.47 18.13 10.92
N HIS A 8 1.09 17.88 12.18
CA HIS A 8 1.85 17.01 13.09
C HIS A 8 1.84 15.55 12.63
N ILE A 9 0.69 15.03 12.17
CA ILE A 9 0.63 13.69 11.59
C ILE A 9 1.53 13.64 10.35
N ARG A 10 1.45 14.64 9.48
CA ARG A 10 2.28 14.69 8.27
C ARG A 10 3.77 14.71 8.60
N GLU A 11 4.16 15.47 9.62
CA GLU A 11 5.54 15.59 10.10
C GLU A 11 6.05 14.26 10.66
N ALA A 12 5.27 13.59 11.51
CA ALA A 12 5.62 12.26 12.01
C ALA A 12 5.84 11.26 10.87
N TRP A 13 5.01 11.29 9.82
CA TRP A 13 5.13 10.37 8.68
C TRP A 13 6.24 10.72 7.68
N LYS A 14 7.01 11.80 7.89
CA LYS A 14 8.21 12.07 7.08
C LYS A 14 9.34 11.10 7.42
N ASP A 15 9.47 10.73 8.70
CA ASP A 15 10.40 9.70 9.17
C ASP A 15 9.65 8.63 9.98
N PRO A 16 9.12 7.59 9.31
CA PRO A 16 8.33 6.55 9.97
C PRO A 16 9.11 5.59 10.86
N ASP A 17 10.44 5.61 10.77
CA ASP A 17 11.34 4.71 11.50
C ASP A 17 11.94 5.38 12.74
N ASP A 18 11.56 6.63 13.03
CA ASP A 18 11.97 7.37 14.22
C ASP A 18 10.85 7.54 15.28
N GLY A 19 11.27 7.67 16.53
CA GLY A 19 10.45 8.01 17.69
C GLY A 19 9.22 7.14 17.91
N ARG A 20 8.13 7.77 18.34
CA ARG A 20 6.87 7.09 18.72
C ARG A 20 6.18 6.42 17.53
N LEU A 21 6.38 6.93 16.31
CA LEU A 21 5.77 6.32 15.12
C LEU A 21 6.45 4.99 14.78
N ALA A 22 7.77 4.87 14.98
CA ALA A 22 8.51 3.64 14.77
C ALA A 22 7.98 2.50 15.63
N GLU A 23 7.83 2.75 16.94
CA GLU A 23 7.29 1.79 17.90
C GLU A 23 5.85 1.39 17.53
N LEU A 24 5.00 2.39 17.24
CA LEU A 24 3.62 2.16 16.84
C LEU A 24 3.53 1.33 15.55
N GLN A 25 4.41 1.57 14.58
CA GLN A 25 4.47 0.79 13.35
C GLN A 25 5.01 -0.61 13.60
N TRP A 26 5.96 -0.79 14.51
CA TRP A 26 6.47 -2.11 14.89
C TRP A 26 5.38 -2.98 15.51
N GLN A 27 4.58 -2.44 16.43
CA GLN A 27 3.43 -3.12 17.03
C GLN A 27 2.37 -3.46 15.96
N ARG A 28 1.94 -2.46 15.17
CA ARG A 28 0.92 -2.65 14.12
C ARG A 28 1.32 -3.67 13.06
N LYS A 29 2.57 -3.66 12.62
CA LYS A 29 3.06 -4.61 11.60
C LYS A 29 2.94 -6.06 12.07
N GLN A 30 2.99 -6.35 13.38
CA GLN A 30 2.80 -7.71 13.89
C GLN A 30 1.36 -8.19 13.64
N GLU A 31 0.37 -7.40 14.02
CA GLU A 31 -1.04 -7.70 13.73
C GLU A 31 -1.31 -7.79 12.23
N TRP A 32 -0.77 -6.85 11.44
CA TRP A 32 -1.05 -6.80 10.00
C TRP A 32 -0.46 -7.98 9.23
N ARG A 33 0.56 -8.66 9.77
CA ARG A 33 1.09 -9.90 9.17
C ARG A 33 0.16 -11.09 9.36
N ASN A 34 -0.67 -11.07 10.42
CA ASN A 34 -1.64 -12.12 10.71
C ASN A 34 -2.99 -11.88 10.01
N GLN A 35 -3.22 -10.66 9.51
CA GLN A 35 -4.40 -10.27 8.75
C GLN A 35 -4.35 -10.75 7.29
N GLY A 36 -5.48 -10.66 6.60
CA GLY A 36 -5.61 -11.02 5.19
C GLY A 36 -4.91 -10.04 4.23
N ALA A 37 -5.00 -10.35 2.93
CA ALA A 37 -4.36 -9.54 1.89
C ALA A 37 -5.04 -8.17 1.70
N ILE A 38 -6.35 -8.08 1.94
CA ILE A 38 -7.14 -6.84 1.90
C ILE A 38 -8.05 -6.83 3.11
N GLU A 39 -7.90 -5.80 3.94
CA GLU A 39 -8.69 -5.61 5.15
C GLU A 39 -9.38 -4.25 5.12
N ARG A 40 -10.69 -4.22 5.35
CA ARG A 40 -11.42 -2.97 5.53
C ARG A 40 -11.05 -2.36 6.87
N ILE A 41 -10.75 -1.06 6.88
CA ILE A 41 -10.48 -0.32 8.11
C ILE A 41 -11.51 0.79 8.28
N GLU A 42 -11.96 1.00 9.51
CA GLU A 42 -12.97 2.02 9.81
C GLU A 42 -12.40 3.44 9.64
N ARG A 43 -11.17 3.66 10.13
CA ARG A 43 -10.49 4.96 10.10
C ARG A 43 -9.15 4.88 9.37
N PRO A 44 -8.78 5.89 8.57
CA PRO A 44 -7.47 5.93 7.93
C PRO A 44 -6.34 5.94 8.95
N THR A 45 -5.29 5.14 8.72
CA THR A 45 -4.06 5.20 9.53
C THR A 45 -3.35 6.55 9.42
N ARG A 46 -3.47 7.21 8.26
CA ARG A 46 -2.98 8.56 7.97
C ARG A 46 -4.13 9.48 7.60
N LEU A 47 -4.67 10.16 8.61
CA LEU A 47 -5.82 11.06 8.41
C LEU A 47 -5.46 12.29 7.56
N ASP A 48 -4.24 12.81 7.72
CA ASP A 48 -3.70 13.94 6.95
C ASP A 48 -3.69 13.64 5.45
N ARG A 49 -3.16 12.47 5.07
CA ARG A 49 -3.00 12.08 3.67
C ARG A 49 -4.33 11.67 3.07
N ALA A 50 -5.16 10.94 3.82
CA ALA A 50 -6.48 10.54 3.36
C ALA A 50 -7.33 11.76 3.01
N ARG A 51 -7.41 12.77 3.91
CA ARG A 51 -8.17 14.00 3.63
C ARG A 51 -7.63 14.77 2.43
N SER A 52 -6.31 14.83 2.29
CA SER A 52 -5.67 15.46 1.11
C SER A 52 -5.99 14.77 -0.21
N LEU A 53 -6.30 13.46 -0.20
CA LEU A 53 -6.69 12.69 -1.37
C LEU A 53 -8.21 12.68 -1.62
N GLY A 54 -9.00 13.32 -0.75
CA GLY A 54 -10.46 13.43 -0.91
C GLY A 54 -11.29 12.61 0.08
N TYR A 55 -10.67 11.90 1.04
CA TYR A 55 -11.42 11.21 2.09
C TYR A 55 -12.26 12.19 2.91
N LYS A 56 -13.53 11.83 3.11
CA LYS A 56 -14.46 12.47 4.04
C LYS A 56 -15.03 11.40 4.97
N ALA A 57 -15.21 11.75 6.24
CA ALA A 57 -15.91 10.89 7.20
C ALA A 57 -17.43 10.97 6.91
N LYS A 58 -17.87 10.24 5.88
CA LYS A 58 -19.25 10.20 5.39
C LYS A 58 -19.60 8.77 4.97
N GLN A 59 -20.89 8.43 5.02
CA GLN A 59 -21.41 7.21 4.42
C GLN A 59 -21.03 7.12 2.93
N GLY A 60 -20.69 5.91 2.48
CA GLY A 60 -20.23 5.64 1.12
C GLY A 60 -18.71 5.83 0.90
N VAL A 61 -17.98 6.41 1.86
CA VAL A 61 -16.51 6.48 1.79
C VAL A 61 -15.91 5.32 2.58
N VAL A 62 -15.17 4.45 1.89
CA VAL A 62 -14.56 3.24 2.47
C VAL A 62 -13.05 3.31 2.36
N VAL A 63 -12.35 2.77 3.35
CA VAL A 63 -10.89 2.64 3.35
C VAL A 63 -10.53 1.18 3.57
N ALA A 64 -9.59 0.68 2.77
CA ALA A 64 -9.04 -0.66 2.92
C ALA A 64 -7.51 -0.59 2.96
N ARG A 65 -6.91 -1.47 3.77
CA ARG A 65 -5.48 -1.73 3.79
C ARG A 65 -5.20 -2.93 2.89
N ALA A 66 -4.18 -2.83 2.04
CA ALA A 66 -3.79 -3.90 1.15
C ALA A 66 -2.32 -4.30 1.37
N ALA A 67 -2.07 -5.60 1.52
CA ALA A 67 -0.75 -6.18 1.66
C ALA A 67 -0.27 -6.77 0.31
N ILE A 68 0.83 -6.23 -0.21
CA ILE A 68 1.49 -6.70 -1.44
C ILE A 68 2.92 -7.08 -1.12
N ARG A 69 3.39 -8.21 -1.67
CA ARG A 69 4.78 -8.62 -1.51
C ARG A 69 5.74 -7.57 -2.09
N LYS A 70 6.91 -7.46 -1.50
CA LYS A 70 8.02 -6.67 -2.05
C LYS A 70 8.74 -7.43 -3.18
N GLY A 71 9.60 -6.71 -3.92
CA GLY A 71 10.53 -7.27 -4.91
C GLY A 71 10.06 -7.21 -6.37
N GLY A 72 10.88 -7.79 -7.25
CA GLY A 72 10.70 -7.78 -8.71
C GLY A 72 9.59 -8.69 -9.22
N ALA A 73 9.55 -8.93 -10.53
CA ALA A 73 8.51 -9.74 -11.16
C ALA A 73 8.64 -11.21 -10.76
N ARG A 74 7.50 -11.87 -10.48
CA ARG A 74 7.40 -13.33 -10.54
C ARG A 74 7.20 -13.69 -12.01
N THR A 75 8.30 -13.94 -12.70
CA THR A 75 8.34 -14.33 -14.12
C THR A 75 8.86 -15.74 -14.20
N GLN A 76 8.16 -16.61 -14.94
CA GLN A 76 8.61 -17.97 -15.20
C GLN A 76 9.74 -17.95 -16.24
N ARG A 77 10.73 -18.82 -16.08
CA ARG A 77 11.78 -19.01 -17.09
C ARG A 77 11.17 -19.65 -18.34
N PHE A 78 11.67 -19.26 -19.50
CA PHE A 78 11.24 -19.83 -20.77
C PHE A 78 11.60 -21.33 -20.85
N THR A 79 10.76 -22.11 -21.54
CA THR A 79 11.02 -23.55 -21.77
C THR A 79 11.61 -23.81 -23.17
N ALA A 80 11.30 -22.95 -24.16
CA ALA A 80 11.76 -23.10 -25.55
C ALA A 80 12.87 -22.11 -25.91
N GLY A 81 13.60 -22.35 -27.01
CA GLY A 81 14.74 -21.53 -27.44
C GLY A 81 14.47 -20.01 -27.45
N ARG A 82 15.40 -19.23 -26.86
CA ARG A 82 15.37 -17.75 -26.82
C ARG A 82 16.76 -17.19 -27.04
N ARG A 83 16.88 -16.10 -27.81
CA ARG A 83 18.12 -15.32 -27.90
C ARG A 83 18.54 -14.78 -26.53
N SER A 84 19.83 -14.62 -26.28
CA SER A 84 20.43 -14.19 -25.00
C SER A 84 19.68 -13.02 -24.32
N LYS A 85 19.35 -11.96 -25.08
CA LYS A 85 18.60 -10.78 -24.59
C LYS A 85 17.23 -11.10 -23.96
N ARG A 86 16.58 -12.20 -24.36
CA ARG A 86 15.25 -12.62 -23.90
C ARG A 86 15.31 -13.73 -22.85
N GLN A 87 16.49 -14.06 -22.34
CA GLN A 87 16.69 -15.11 -21.34
C GLN A 87 16.63 -14.62 -19.88
N GLY A 88 16.61 -13.31 -19.65
CA GLY A 88 16.58 -12.73 -18.31
C GLY A 88 15.33 -13.13 -17.52
N VAL A 89 15.47 -13.39 -16.22
CA VAL A 89 14.37 -13.68 -15.31
C VAL A 89 14.50 -12.86 -14.02
N THR A 90 15.63 -12.99 -13.32
CA THR A 90 15.84 -12.44 -11.97
C THR A 90 15.70 -10.92 -11.89
N ARG A 91 16.28 -10.19 -12.85
CA ARG A 91 16.28 -8.71 -12.85
C ARG A 91 15.06 -8.09 -13.54
N ILE A 92 14.10 -8.90 -14.00
CA ILE A 92 12.88 -8.39 -14.63
C ILE A 92 11.95 -7.83 -13.55
N THR A 93 11.50 -6.58 -13.76
CA THR A 93 10.46 -5.94 -12.96
C THR A 93 9.18 -5.77 -13.79
N ARG A 94 8.03 -5.65 -13.11
CA ARG A 94 6.77 -5.33 -13.78
C ARG A 94 6.73 -3.83 -14.06
N ARG A 95 6.08 -3.43 -15.16
CA ARG A 95 5.87 -2.01 -15.49
C ARG A 95 4.89 -1.31 -14.54
N LYS A 96 3.94 -2.06 -13.98
CA LYS A 96 3.01 -1.55 -12.97
C LYS A 96 3.70 -1.51 -11.61
N ASN A 97 3.57 -0.40 -10.91
CA ASN A 97 4.06 -0.26 -9.53
C ASN A 97 3.19 -1.08 -8.56
N LEU A 98 3.72 -1.35 -7.36
CA LEU A 98 3.01 -2.15 -6.36
C LEU A 98 1.75 -1.47 -5.84
N GLN A 99 1.72 -0.13 -5.82
CA GLN A 99 0.55 0.65 -5.40
C GLN A 99 -0.64 0.39 -6.33
N ARG A 100 -0.47 0.48 -7.65
CA ARG A 100 -1.54 0.20 -8.63
C ARG A 100 -2.02 -1.25 -8.55
N VAL A 101 -1.12 -2.19 -8.27
CA VAL A 101 -1.51 -3.59 -8.03
C VAL A 101 -2.38 -3.70 -6.76
N ALA A 102 -2.10 -2.92 -5.73
CA ALA A 102 -2.91 -2.87 -4.51
C ALA A 102 -4.31 -2.30 -4.78
N GLU A 103 -4.38 -1.19 -5.50
CA GLU A 103 -5.63 -0.55 -5.94
C GLU A 103 -6.49 -1.50 -6.79
N GLU A 104 -5.90 -2.15 -7.80
CA GLU A 104 -6.60 -3.13 -8.65
C GLU A 104 -7.16 -4.31 -7.83
N ARG A 105 -6.42 -4.80 -6.82
CA ARG A 105 -6.92 -5.88 -5.96
C ARG A 105 -8.07 -5.41 -5.06
N ALA A 106 -8.00 -4.19 -4.54
CA ALA A 106 -9.07 -3.62 -3.72
C ALA A 106 -10.37 -3.48 -4.51
N THR A 107 -10.31 -2.98 -5.75
CA THR A 107 -11.49 -2.88 -6.64
C THR A 107 -12.10 -4.25 -6.93
N ARG A 108 -11.30 -5.31 -7.05
CA ARG A 108 -11.84 -6.67 -7.27
C ARG A 108 -12.58 -7.21 -6.05
N VAL A 109 -12.12 -6.91 -4.84
CA VAL A 109 -12.79 -7.33 -3.60
C VAL A 109 -14.08 -6.54 -3.37
N TYR A 110 -14.09 -5.26 -3.73
CA TYR A 110 -15.26 -4.39 -3.62
C TYR A 110 -15.74 -3.95 -5.00
N PRO A 111 -16.38 -4.84 -5.79
CA PRO A 111 -16.75 -4.56 -7.18
C PRO A 111 -17.79 -3.45 -7.32
N ASN A 112 -18.56 -3.18 -6.26
CA ASN A 112 -19.54 -2.11 -6.19
C ASN A 112 -18.93 -0.74 -5.83
N LEU A 113 -17.64 -0.68 -5.48
CA LEU A 113 -16.94 0.56 -5.10
C LEU A 113 -15.93 0.97 -6.18
N ARG A 114 -15.57 2.25 -6.19
CA ARG A 114 -14.57 2.82 -7.10
C ARG A 114 -13.40 3.37 -6.29
N VAL A 115 -12.20 3.17 -6.81
CA VAL A 115 -10.93 3.66 -6.26
C VAL A 115 -10.60 5.00 -6.88
#